data_AF-A0A4Q2L7W9-F1
#
_entry.id   AF-A0A4Q2L7W9-F1
#
_cell.length_a   1.000
_cell.length_b   1.000
_cell.length_c   1.000
_cell.angle_alpha   90.00
_cell.angle_beta   90.00
_cell.angle_gamma   90.00
#
_symmetry.space_group_name_H-M   'P 1'
#
loop_
_entity.id
_entity.type
_entity.pdbx_description
1 polymer ?
#
loop_
_entity_poly.entity_id
_entity_poly.type
_entity_poly.pdbx_seq_one_letter_code
_entity_poly.pdbx_strand_id
1 'polypeptide(L)'
;MGGLAVLLVIAIQVAVPTVALLLPPPQRFGFQMYSGLGGVGVTVIDSEGVESSFEDALQLVGELRPEIDWVATLPETVCDAVPDAVRVRVEQSDRERTVECD
;
A
#
# COMPACT_ATOMS: atom_id res chain seq x y z
N MET A 1 9.46 41.02 -28.05
CA MET A 1 8.35 40.40 -27.27
C MET A 1 8.23 38.88 -27.51
N GLY A 2 8.50 38.35 -28.71
CA GLY A 2 8.38 36.91 -28.98
C GLY A 2 9.31 35.98 -28.19
N GLY A 3 10.57 36.36 -27.95
CA GLY A 3 11.53 35.51 -27.23
C GLY A 3 11.15 35.23 -25.77
N LEU A 4 10.53 36.20 -25.10
CA LEU A 4 10.07 36.03 -23.71
C LEU A 4 8.88 35.07 -23.62
N ALA A 5 7.97 35.12 -24.60
CA ALA A 5 6.86 34.19 -24.69
C ALA A 5 7.34 32.75 -24.92
N VAL A 6 8.35 32.55 -25.80
CA VAL A 6 8.93 31.22 -26.07
C VAL A 6 9.60 30.64 -24.82
N LEU A 7 10.40 31.43 -24.11
CA LEU A 7 11.05 30.99 -22.86
C LEU A 7 10.02 30.58 -21.80
N LEU A 8 8.92 31.32 -21.70
CA LEU A 8 7.87 31.04 -20.73
C LEU A 8 7.14 29.72 -21.04
N VAL A 9 6.86 29.43 -22.31
CA VAL A 9 6.28 28.15 -22.73
C VAL A 9 7.23 26.98 -22.44
N ILE A 10 8.52 27.14 -22.73
CA ILE A 10 9.53 26.10 -22.44
C ILE A 10 9.60 25.85 -20.92
N ALA A 11 9.63 26.90 -20.11
CA ALA A 11 9.67 26.78 -18.65
C ALA A 11 8.45 26.01 -18.11
N ILE A 12 7.25 26.29 -18.61
CA ILE A 12 6.03 25.58 -18.21
C ILE A 12 6.09 24.10 -18.62
N GLN A 13 6.51 23.81 -19.85
CA GLN A 13 6.58 22.42 -20.33
C GLN A 13 7.59 21.55 -19.57
N VAL A 14 8.60 22.15 -18.96
CA VAL A 14 9.55 21.44 -18.09
C VAL A 14 9.03 21.37 -16.66
N ALA A 15 8.48 22.46 -16.12
CA ALA A 15 8.04 22.53 -14.74
C ALA A 15 6.89 21.53 -14.44
N VAL A 16 5.92 21.40 -15.34
CA VAL A 16 4.76 20.51 -15.15
C VAL A 16 5.18 19.04 -14.93
N PRO A 17 5.97 18.39 -15.82
CA PRO A 17 6.41 17.01 -15.59
C PRO A 17 7.37 16.89 -14.41
N THR A 18 8.24 17.89 -14.15
CA THR A 18 9.11 17.86 -12.97
C THR A 18 8.31 17.82 -11.67
N VAL A 19 7.24 18.60 -11.55
CA VAL A 19 6.35 18.56 -10.38
C VAL A 19 5.59 17.23 -10.33
N ALA A 20 5.11 16.72 -11.47
CA ALA A 20 4.41 15.45 -11.52
C ALA A 20 5.27 14.25 -11.05
N LEU A 21 6.59 14.31 -11.27
CA LEU A 21 7.54 13.29 -10.80
C LEU A 21 7.83 13.35 -9.30
N LEU A 22 7.57 14.49 -8.65
CA LEU A 22 7.74 14.67 -7.20
C LEU A 22 6.49 14.29 -6.41
N LEU A 23 5.34 14.17 -7.10
CA LEU A 23 4.10 13.70 -6.49
C LEU A 23 4.10 12.16 -6.41
N PRO A 24 3.34 11.58 -5.47
CA PRO A 24 3.12 10.14 -5.43
C PRO A 24 2.62 9.64 -6.80
N PRO A 25 3.03 8.42 -7.22
CA PRO A 25 2.59 7.87 -8.50
C PRO A 25 1.05 7.88 -8.57
N PRO A 26 0.47 8.22 -9.74
CA PRO A 26 -0.98 8.27 -9.86
C PRO A 26 -1.58 6.91 -9.54
N GLN A 27 -2.66 6.95 -8.74
CA GLN A 27 -3.50 5.80 -8.44
C GLN A 27 -3.93 5.16 -9.77
N ARG A 28 -3.55 3.90 -9.99
CA ARG A 28 -3.74 3.23 -11.28
C ARG A 28 -5.18 2.70 -11.37
N PHE A 29 -6.09 3.50 -11.92
CA PHE A 29 -7.50 3.11 -12.12
C PHE A 29 -7.69 2.38 -13.46
N GLY A 30 -7.77 1.05 -13.45
CA GLY A 30 -8.09 0.28 -14.65
C GLY A 30 -8.35 -1.21 -14.40
N PHE A 31 -9.48 -1.72 -14.88
CA PHE A 31 -9.92 -3.10 -14.66
C PHE A 31 -8.97 -4.19 -15.20
N GLN A 32 -8.16 -3.88 -16.21
CA GLN A 32 -7.12 -4.80 -16.72
C GLN A 32 -5.87 -4.87 -15.83
N MET A 33 -5.80 -4.07 -14.77
CA MET A 33 -4.64 -4.01 -13.88
C MET A 33 -4.81 -4.81 -12.58
N TYR A 34 -6.02 -5.25 -12.24
CA TYR A 34 -6.29 -6.06 -11.05
C TYR A 34 -5.48 -7.36 -11.02
N SER A 35 -5.17 -7.93 -12.19
CA SER A 35 -4.31 -9.12 -12.31
C SER A 35 -2.86 -8.87 -11.84
N GLY A 36 -2.41 -7.62 -11.82
CA GLY A 36 -1.05 -7.22 -11.43
C GLY A 36 -0.94 -6.51 -10.08
N LEU A 37 -2.07 -6.26 -9.38
CA LEU A 37 -2.03 -5.65 -8.04
C LEU A 37 -1.62 -6.66 -6.95
N GLY A 38 -1.54 -7.95 -7.26
CA GLY A 38 -1.23 -8.97 -6.27
C GLY A 38 -2.33 -9.11 -5.21
N GLY A 39 -2.18 -10.10 -4.33
CA GLY A 39 -3.04 -10.26 -3.15
C GLY A 39 -2.48 -9.48 -1.96
N VAL A 40 -3.32 -9.33 -0.93
CA VAL A 40 -2.85 -8.94 0.40
C VAL A 40 -2.66 -10.21 1.20
N GLY A 41 -1.44 -10.45 1.66
CA GLY A 41 -1.09 -11.56 2.56
C GLY A 41 -1.02 -11.05 3.99
N VAL A 42 -1.62 -11.79 4.94
CA VAL A 42 -1.52 -11.49 6.37
C VAL A 42 -0.98 -12.72 7.06
N THR A 43 0.17 -12.57 7.72
CA THR A 43 0.77 -13.61 8.56
C THR A 43 0.72 -13.16 10.01
N VAL A 44 0.16 -14.00 10.87
CA VAL A 44 0.21 -13.82 12.32
C VAL A 44 1.25 -14.79 12.88
N ILE A 45 2.09 -14.28 13.76
CA ILE A 45 3.14 -15.03 14.45
C ILE A 45 2.79 -14.98 15.93
N ASP A 46 2.59 -16.15 16.52
CA ASP A 46 2.25 -16.30 17.94
C ASP A 46 3.49 -16.28 18.85
N SER A 47 3.26 -16.43 20.16
CA SER A 47 4.33 -16.48 21.17
C SER A 47 5.24 -17.70 21.09
N GLU A 48 4.81 -18.75 20.38
CA GLU A 48 5.61 -19.96 20.14
C GLU A 48 6.44 -19.83 18.85
N GLY A 49 6.26 -18.74 18.11
CA GLY A 49 6.94 -18.46 16.85
C GLY A 49 6.31 -19.19 15.65
N VAL A 50 5.09 -19.69 15.78
CA VAL A 50 4.37 -20.36 14.70
C VAL A 50 3.77 -19.32 13.77
N GLU A 51 4.18 -19.37 12.50
CA GLU A 51 3.58 -18.55 11.45
C GLU A 51 2.28 -19.19 10.96
N SER A 52 1.18 -18.44 11.03
CA SER A 52 -0.10 -18.84 10.46
C SER A 52 -0.57 -17.81 9.44
N SER A 53 -1.01 -18.29 8.28
CA SER A 53 -1.70 -17.44 7.30
C SER A 53 -3.07 -17.09 7.88
N PHE A 54 -3.32 -15.80 8.10
CA PHE A 54 -4.54 -15.34 8.71
C PHE A 54 -5.62 -15.14 7.64
N GLU A 55 -6.23 -16.26 7.21
CA GLU A 55 -7.37 -16.23 6.27
C GLU A 55 -8.57 -15.45 6.85
N ASP A 56 -8.65 -15.35 8.19
CA ASP A 56 -9.66 -14.58 8.91
C ASP A 56 -9.50 -13.05 8.79
N ALA A 57 -8.43 -12.56 8.14
CA ALA A 57 -8.32 -11.15 7.77
C ALA A 57 -9.55 -10.70 6.95
N LEU A 58 -10.08 -11.58 6.09
CA LEU A 58 -11.31 -11.34 5.33
C LEU A 58 -12.54 -11.22 6.23
N GLN A 59 -12.58 -11.88 7.39
CA GLN A 59 -13.69 -11.71 8.33
C GLN A 59 -13.65 -10.33 9.02
N LEU A 60 -12.45 -9.80 9.23
CA LEU A 60 -12.23 -8.49 9.84
C LEU A 60 -12.59 -7.32 8.93
N VAL A 61 -12.24 -7.39 7.64
CA VAL A 61 -12.43 -6.28 6.70
C VAL A 61 -13.42 -6.55 5.57
N GLY A 62 -14.01 -7.75 5.52
CA GLY A 62 -14.95 -8.21 4.50
C GLY A 62 -14.30 -8.54 3.15
N GLU A 63 -13.48 -7.63 2.64
CA GLU A 63 -12.76 -7.78 1.37
C GLU A 63 -11.44 -7.01 1.40
N LEU A 64 -10.34 -7.69 1.06
CA LEU A 64 -9.01 -7.08 0.94
C LEU A 64 -8.87 -6.36 -0.41
N ARG A 65 -9.48 -5.17 -0.45
CA ARG A 65 -9.50 -4.28 -1.63
C ARG A 65 -8.09 -3.78 -1.95
N PRO A 66 -7.54 -4.02 -3.16
CA PRO A 66 -6.16 -3.68 -3.46
C PRO A 66 -5.90 -2.17 -3.57
N GLU A 67 -6.94 -1.34 -3.64
CA GLU A 67 -6.79 0.12 -3.66
C GLU A 67 -6.51 0.72 -2.27
N ILE A 68 -6.73 -0.05 -1.20
CA ILE A 68 -6.52 0.37 0.18
C ILE A 68 -5.09 -0.01 0.59
N ASP A 69 -4.41 0.91 1.27
CA ASP A 69 -3.06 0.68 1.78
C ASP A 69 -3.08 -0.13 3.08
N TRP A 70 -3.26 -1.44 2.95
CA TRP A 70 -3.39 -2.34 4.10
C TRP A 70 -2.11 -2.46 4.91
N VAL A 71 -0.96 -2.28 4.28
CA VAL A 71 0.35 -2.25 4.96
C VAL A 71 0.37 -1.16 6.04
N ALA A 72 -0.35 -0.06 5.85
CA ALA A 72 -0.39 1.04 6.80
C ALA A 72 -1.41 0.86 7.95
N THR A 73 -2.45 0.06 7.79
CA THR A 73 -3.61 0.06 8.72
C THR A 73 -3.98 -1.31 9.27
N LEU A 74 -3.71 -2.37 8.52
CA LEU A 74 -4.13 -3.73 8.87
C LEU A 74 -3.29 -4.35 10.00
N PRO A 75 -1.96 -4.15 10.09
CA PRO A 75 -1.15 -4.81 11.12
C PRO A 75 -1.63 -4.53 12.55
N GLU A 76 -1.91 -3.27 12.85
CA GLU A 76 -2.40 -2.84 14.17
C GLU A 76 -3.80 -3.39 14.45
N THR A 77 -4.68 -3.35 13.45
CA THR A 77 -6.06 -3.86 13.59
C THR A 77 -6.08 -5.37 13.87
N VAL A 78 -5.13 -6.12 13.31
CA VAL A 78 -4.99 -7.57 13.55
C VAL A 78 -4.43 -7.83 14.95
N CYS A 79 -3.47 -7.04 15.44
CA CYS A 79 -3.01 -7.14 16.83
C CYS A 79 -4.15 -6.94 17.83
N ASP A 80 -5.03 -5.96 17.60
CA ASP A 80 -6.18 -5.72 18.48
C ASP A 80 -7.22 -6.86 18.46
N ALA A 81 -7.33 -7.58 17.34
CA ALA A 81 -8.34 -8.60 17.13
C ALA A 81 -7.88 -10.01 17.48
N VAL A 82 -6.57 -10.28 17.45
CA VAL A 82 -5.98 -11.60 17.70
C VAL A 82 -5.14 -11.53 18.98
N PRO A 83 -5.71 -11.89 20.14
CA PRO A 83 -5.06 -11.69 21.44
C PRO A 83 -3.79 -12.52 21.66
N ASP A 84 -3.59 -13.59 20.88
CA ASP A 84 -2.40 -14.45 20.97
C ASP A 84 -1.30 -14.05 19.96
N ALA A 85 -1.54 -13.01 19.15
CA ALA A 85 -0.55 -12.51 18.19
C ALA A 85 0.56 -11.76 18.91
N VAL A 86 1.81 -12.12 18.64
CA VAL A 86 3.00 -11.39 19.11
C VAL A 86 3.58 -10.52 18.00
N ARG A 87 3.44 -10.95 16.75
CA ARG A 87 3.91 -10.20 15.60
C ARG A 87 2.98 -10.42 14.42
N VAL A 88 2.66 -9.34 13.70
CA VAL A 88 1.82 -9.38 12.49
C VAL A 88 2.62 -8.85 11.32
N ARG A 89 2.68 -9.63 10.24
CA ARG A 89 3.27 -9.23 8.95
C ARG A 89 2.16 -9.11 7.91
N VAL A 90 2.14 -7.97 7.23
CA VAL A 90 1.22 -7.70 6.11
C VAL A 90 2.04 -7.42 4.86
N GLU A 91 1.71 -8.12 3.78
CA GLU A 91 2.35 -8.03 2.47
C GLU A 91 1.33 -7.58 1.41
N GLN A 92 1.69 -6.59 0.60
CA GLN A 92 0.87 -6.09 -0.50
C GLN A 92 1.74 -5.52 -1.62
N SER A 93 1.66 -6.10 -2.83
CA SER A 93 2.28 -5.58 -4.04
C SER A 93 3.77 -5.17 -3.85
N ASP A 94 4.60 -6.10 -3.36
CA ASP A 94 6.03 -5.92 -3.05
C ASP A 94 6.36 -5.01 -1.84
N ARG A 95 5.34 -4.53 -1.11
CA ARG A 95 5.52 -3.83 0.16
C ARG A 95 5.20 -4.77 1.30
N GLU A 96 6.05 -4.80 2.31
CA GLU A 96 5.75 -5.48 3.57
C GLU A 96 5.85 -4.51 4.74
N ARG A 97 5.07 -4.78 5.78
CA ARG A 97 5.28 -4.19 7.10
C ARG A 97 5.00 -5.23 8.16
N THR A 98 5.87 -5.22 9.15
CA THR A 98 5.77 -6.08 10.31
C THR A 98 5.67 -5.21 11.56
N VAL A 99 4.72 -5.50 12.44
CA VAL A 99 4.57 -4.85 13.75
C VAL A 99 4.59 -5.90 14.85
N GLU A 100 5.12 -5.52 16.01
CA GLU A 100 5.00 -6.32 17.23
C GLU A 100 3.73 -5.87 17.96
N CYS A 101 2.98 -6.82 18.50
CA CYS A 101 1.79 -6.56 19.30
C CYS A 101 2.20 -6.46 20.77
N ASP A 102 1.63 -5.48 21.49
CA ASP A 102 1.89 -5.22 22.92
C ASP A 102 0.95 -6.01 23.85
#